data_AF-A0A0Q5N502-F1
#
_entry.id   AF-A0A0Q5N502-F1
#
_cell.length_a   1.000
_cell.length_b   1.000
_cell.length_c   1.000
_cell.angle_alpha   90.00
_cell.angle_beta   90.00
_cell.angle_gamma   90.00
#
_symmetry.space_group_name_H-M   'P 1'
#
loop_
_entity.id
_entity.type
_entity.pdbx_description
1 polymer ?
#
loop_
_entity_poly.entity_id
_entity_poly.type
_entity_poly.pdbx_seq_one_letter_code
_entity_poly.pdbx_strand_id
1 'polypeptide(L)'
;MDQFRDDDPADGTDDTTGRDGSAPATPEEEAAALALAIVSQASAITQGDEEALDASEDNLRDVVSGLSDEPLTPRQEDVVATLGAAGGSLAAGLSEALAHTKGVDTSTVLGSAAEAVLAQTQPGTRFVADEEADADARADRDAEPGGPSTADDRDGFDAFDGFGEPAERRRGDDDRSA
;
A
#
# COMPACT_ATOMS: atom_id res chain seq x y z
N MET A 1 -62.41 -49.43 -28.79
CA MET A 1 -61.88 -49.15 -27.45
C MET A 1 -60.38 -49.35 -27.55
N ASP A 2 -59.61 -48.51 -28.24
CA ASP A 2 -59.47 -47.05 -28.09
C ASP A 2 -59.16 -46.64 -26.66
N GLN A 3 -57.88 -46.76 -26.30
CA GLN A 3 -57.21 -45.91 -25.31
C GLN A 3 -55.77 -45.69 -25.81
N PHE A 4 -55.64 -44.78 -26.77
CA PHE A 4 -54.48 -43.89 -26.86
C PHE A 4 -54.44 -43.09 -25.55
N ARG A 5 -53.38 -43.27 -24.78
CA ARG A 5 -52.93 -42.27 -23.82
C ARG A 5 -51.49 -41.94 -24.18
N ASP A 6 -51.38 -40.75 -24.72
CA ASP A 6 -50.16 -39.99 -24.91
C ASP A 6 -49.45 -39.85 -23.57
N ASP A 7 -48.36 -40.58 -23.37
CA ASP A 7 -47.35 -40.22 -22.39
C ASP A 7 -46.43 -39.19 -23.07
N ASP A 8 -46.73 -37.94 -22.76
CA ASP A 8 -46.00 -36.73 -23.08
C ASP A 8 -44.63 -36.77 -22.34
N PRO A 9 -43.48 -36.85 -23.04
CA PRO A 9 -42.20 -36.62 -22.39
C PRO A 9 -42.06 -35.10 -22.18
N ALA A 10 -42.52 -34.64 -21.02
CA ALA A 10 -42.16 -33.35 -20.47
C ALA A 10 -40.63 -33.27 -20.35
N ASP A 11 -40.02 -32.65 -21.36
CA ASP A 11 -39.12 -31.53 -21.23
C ASP A 11 -38.51 -31.34 -19.83
N GLY A 12 -37.47 -32.12 -19.56
CA GLY A 12 -36.56 -31.96 -18.45
C GLY A 12 -35.23 -31.41 -18.93
N THR A 13 -35.23 -30.33 -19.71
CA THR A 13 -34.06 -29.45 -19.76
C THR A 13 -33.97 -28.77 -18.40
N ASP A 14 -33.30 -29.44 -17.45
CA ASP A 14 -32.82 -28.81 -16.23
C ASP A 14 -31.72 -27.83 -16.65
N ASP A 15 -32.18 -26.64 -17.03
CA ASP A 15 -31.43 -25.44 -17.25
C ASP A 15 -30.91 -24.95 -15.90
N THR A 16 -29.91 -25.65 -15.35
CA THR A 16 -29.08 -25.12 -14.26
C THR A 16 -27.98 -24.25 -14.84
N THR A 17 -28.32 -23.28 -15.70
CA THR A 17 -27.44 -22.13 -15.95
C THR A 17 -27.73 -21.03 -14.93
N GLY A 18 -27.30 -21.30 -13.69
CA GLY A 18 -27.29 -20.34 -12.58
C GLY A 18 -25.88 -20.14 -12.03
N ARG A 19 -25.03 -19.45 -12.80
CA ARG A 19 -24.02 -18.44 -12.38
C ARG A 19 -23.64 -18.48 -10.87
N ASP A 20 -22.44 -18.81 -10.41
CA ASP A 20 -21.10 -18.74 -10.99
C ASP A 20 -20.25 -19.82 -10.30
N GLY A 21 -19.97 -20.92 -10.99
CA GLY A 21 -19.06 -21.97 -10.52
C GLY A 21 -17.61 -21.56 -10.73
N SER A 22 -17.20 -20.39 -10.23
CA SER A 22 -15.78 -20.07 -10.18
C SER A 22 -15.13 -21.08 -9.24
N ALA A 23 -14.02 -21.67 -9.65
CA ALA A 23 -13.20 -22.47 -8.74
C ALA A 23 -12.96 -21.65 -7.45
N PRO A 24 -12.88 -22.28 -6.26
CA PRO A 24 -12.55 -21.55 -5.04
C PRO A 24 -11.27 -20.76 -5.29
N ALA A 25 -11.30 -19.48 -4.91
CA ALA A 25 -10.16 -18.60 -5.05
C ALA A 25 -8.95 -19.25 -4.38
N THR A 26 -7.76 -19.08 -4.98
CA THR A 26 -6.56 -19.58 -4.31
C THR A 26 -6.26 -18.69 -3.09
N PRO A 27 -5.60 -19.21 -2.05
CA PRO A 27 -5.21 -18.39 -0.89
C PRO A 27 -4.44 -17.12 -1.27
N GLU A 28 -3.69 -17.15 -2.38
CA GLU A 28 -2.99 -16.00 -2.93
C GLU A 28 -3.94 -14.94 -3.51
N GLU A 29 -5.01 -15.36 -4.20
CA GLU A 29 -6.05 -14.46 -4.71
C GLU A 29 -6.84 -13.81 -3.57
N GLU A 30 -7.15 -14.58 -2.53
CA GLU A 30 -7.81 -14.10 -1.32
C GLU A 30 -6.95 -13.07 -0.56
N ALA A 31 -5.65 -13.37 -0.39
CA ALA A 31 -4.70 -12.46 0.22
C ALA A 31 -4.53 -11.17 -0.61
N ALA A 32 -4.54 -11.28 -1.94
CA ALA A 32 -4.49 -10.12 -2.82
C ALA A 32 -5.74 -9.26 -2.73
N ALA A 33 -6.93 -9.86 -2.65
CA ALA A 33 -8.18 -9.13 -2.45
C ALA A 33 -8.16 -8.34 -1.13
N LEU A 34 -7.70 -8.97 -0.04
CA LEU A 34 -7.51 -8.28 1.25
C LEU A 34 -6.49 -7.14 1.16
N ALA A 35 -5.34 -7.39 0.54
CA ALA A 35 -4.31 -6.38 0.38
C ALA A 35 -4.79 -5.18 -0.45
N LEU A 36 -5.55 -5.41 -1.52
CA LEU A 36 -6.13 -4.35 -2.34
C LEU A 36 -7.18 -3.53 -1.59
N ALA A 37 -8.01 -4.16 -0.75
CA ALA A 37 -8.95 -3.45 0.11
C ALA A 37 -8.20 -2.49 1.08
N ILE A 38 -7.09 -2.94 1.68
CA ILE A 38 -6.24 -2.10 2.54
C ILE A 38 -5.58 -0.96 1.75
N VAL A 39 -5.11 -1.21 0.51
CA VAL A 39 -4.53 -0.16 -0.36
C VAL A 39 -5.58 0.87 -0.77
N SER A 40 -6.82 0.46 -1.04
CA SER A 40 -7.95 1.38 -1.27
C SER A 40 -8.17 2.28 -0.06
N GLN A 41 -8.24 1.69 1.14
CA GLN A 41 -8.42 2.44 2.37
C GLN A 41 -7.27 3.42 2.64
N ALA A 42 -6.03 2.99 2.45
CA ALA A 42 -4.86 3.87 2.54
C ALA A 42 -4.93 5.03 1.54
N SER A 43 -5.40 4.77 0.32
CA SER A 43 -5.60 5.80 -0.70
C SER A 43 -6.61 6.84 -0.25
N ALA A 44 -7.76 6.42 0.29
CA ALA A 44 -8.77 7.32 0.85
C ALA A 44 -8.23 8.18 1.99
N ILE A 45 -7.48 7.58 2.93
CA ILE A 45 -6.81 8.30 4.04
C ILE A 45 -5.87 9.38 3.51
N THR A 46 -5.01 9.05 2.54
CA THR A 46 -4.03 10.02 2.00
C THR A 46 -4.67 11.15 1.21
N GLN A 47 -5.86 10.92 0.65
CA GLN A 47 -6.62 11.92 -0.09
C GLN A 47 -7.52 12.77 0.82
N GLY A 48 -7.73 12.35 2.08
CA GLY A 48 -8.66 12.98 2.99
C GLY A 48 -10.13 12.85 2.54
N ASP A 49 -10.44 11.79 1.80
CA ASP A 49 -11.78 11.52 1.28
C ASP A 49 -12.54 10.60 2.26
N GLU A 50 -13.37 11.20 3.10
CA GLU A 50 -14.17 10.49 4.11
C GLU A 50 -15.21 9.55 3.47
N GLU A 51 -15.80 9.90 2.33
CA GLU A 51 -16.78 9.06 1.64
C GLU A 51 -16.09 7.82 1.03
N ALA A 52 -14.91 8.01 0.43
CA ALA A 52 -14.10 6.90 -0.06
C ALA A 52 -13.55 6.02 1.08
N LEU A 53 -13.33 6.59 2.26
CA LEU A 53 -12.89 5.86 3.44
C LEU A 53 -13.99 4.92 3.95
N ASP A 54 -15.21 5.44 4.13
CA ASP A 54 -16.37 4.64 4.54
C ASP A 54 -16.64 3.51 3.52
N ALA A 55 -16.62 3.82 2.22
CA ALA A 55 -16.78 2.83 1.17
C ALA A 55 -15.67 1.75 1.17
N SER A 56 -14.44 2.13 1.51
CA SER A 56 -13.32 1.19 1.63
C SER A 56 -13.46 0.29 2.85
N GLU A 57 -14.00 0.78 3.96
CA GLU A 57 -14.29 -0.04 5.14
C GLU A 57 -15.37 -1.09 4.85
N ASP A 58 -16.45 -0.69 4.17
CA ASP A 58 -17.50 -1.61 3.75
C ASP A 58 -16.96 -2.65 2.77
N ASN A 59 -16.13 -2.23 1.80
CA ASN A 59 -15.46 -3.16 0.90
C ASN A 59 -14.59 -4.20 1.64
N LEU A 60 -13.84 -3.77 2.66
CA LEU A 60 -13.03 -4.71 3.44
C LEU A 60 -13.90 -5.72 4.20
N ARG A 61 -15.02 -5.27 4.79
CA ARG A 61 -15.99 -6.17 5.45
C ARG A 61 -16.56 -7.18 4.46
N ASP A 62 -16.93 -6.72 3.26
CA ASP A 62 -17.45 -7.59 2.20
C ASP A 62 -16.42 -8.62 1.74
N VAL A 63 -15.17 -8.21 1.56
CA VAL A 63 -14.07 -9.12 1.22
C VAL A 63 -13.90 -10.18 2.30
N VAL A 64 -13.76 -9.80 3.57
CA VAL A 64 -13.56 -10.77 4.66
C VAL A 64 -14.78 -11.69 4.84
N SER A 65 -15.99 -11.17 4.66
CA SER A 65 -17.22 -11.94 4.68
C SER A 65 -17.24 -13.00 3.56
N GLY A 66 -16.80 -12.63 2.35
CA GLY A 66 -16.67 -13.56 1.22
C GLY A 66 -15.62 -14.66 1.42
N LEU A 67 -14.64 -14.46 2.31
CA LEU A 67 -13.63 -15.44 2.69
C LEU A 67 -14.04 -16.35 3.86
N SER A 68 -15.23 -16.12 4.43
CA SER A 68 -15.72 -16.84 5.61
C SER A 68 -16.79 -17.86 5.20
N ASP A 69 -16.66 -19.09 5.68
CA ASP A 69 -17.66 -20.15 5.45
C ASP A 69 -19.00 -19.86 6.15
N GLU A 70 -18.97 -19.06 7.22
CA GLU A 70 -20.12 -18.65 8.00
C GLU A 70 -20.20 -17.12 8.07
N PRO A 71 -21.41 -16.52 8.21
CA PRO A 71 -21.54 -15.09 8.42
C PRO A 71 -20.75 -14.62 9.64
N LEU A 72 -20.08 -13.46 9.50
CA LEU A 72 -19.35 -12.85 10.60
C LEU A 72 -20.30 -12.50 11.75
N THR A 73 -19.84 -12.75 12.98
CA THR A 73 -20.51 -12.22 14.18
C THR A 73 -20.23 -10.72 14.31
N PRO A 74 -21.08 -9.95 15.01
CA PRO A 74 -20.85 -8.52 15.21
C PRO A 74 -19.46 -8.20 15.81
N ARG A 75 -18.99 -9.06 16.72
CA ARG A 75 -17.65 -8.90 17.33
C ARG A 75 -16.53 -9.10 16.32
N GLN A 76 -16.70 -9.97 15.32
CA GLN A 76 -15.72 -10.19 14.26
C GLN A 76 -15.72 -9.03 13.26
N GLU A 77 -16.89 -8.47 12.94
CA GLU A 77 -17.00 -7.26 12.11
C GLU A 77 -16.26 -6.07 12.75
N ASP A 78 -16.41 -5.86 14.06
CA ASP A 78 -15.67 -4.82 14.81
C ASP A 78 -14.14 -5.05 14.75
N VAL A 79 -13.70 -6.30 14.83
CA VAL A 79 -12.28 -6.67 14.73
C VAL A 79 -11.77 -6.40 13.32
N VAL A 80 -12.51 -6.78 12.28
CA VAL A 80 -12.16 -6.51 10.88
C VAL A 80 -12.05 -5.00 10.64
N ALA A 81 -13.01 -4.21 11.11
CA ALA A 81 -12.97 -2.75 10.99
C ALA A 81 -11.72 -2.17 11.69
N THR A 82 -11.40 -2.64 12.90
CA THR A 82 -10.22 -2.19 13.64
C THR A 82 -8.92 -2.56 12.93
N LEU A 83 -8.82 -3.79 12.41
CA LEU A 83 -7.65 -4.25 11.66
C LEU A 83 -7.50 -3.50 10.32
N GLY A 84 -8.61 -3.22 9.64
CA GLY A 84 -8.67 -2.40 8.45
C GLY A 84 -8.14 -1.00 8.70
N ALA A 85 -8.68 -0.30 9.69
CA ALA A 85 -8.24 1.03 10.07
C ALA A 85 -6.75 1.07 10.43
N ALA A 86 -6.26 0.10 11.21
CA ALA A 86 -4.85 -0.01 11.55
C ALA A 86 -3.97 -0.28 10.32
N GLY A 87 -4.38 -1.23 9.46
CA GLY A 87 -3.67 -1.60 8.23
C GLY A 87 -3.62 -0.46 7.23
N GLY A 88 -4.75 0.20 6.96
CA GLY A 88 -4.86 1.35 6.07
C GLY A 88 -4.03 2.53 6.55
N SER A 89 -4.04 2.83 7.85
CA SER A 89 -3.21 3.90 8.44
C SER A 89 -1.72 3.61 8.33
N LEU A 90 -1.30 2.36 8.58
CA LEU A 90 0.10 1.94 8.42
C LEU A 90 0.54 2.04 6.96
N ALA A 91 -0.28 1.55 6.02
CA ALA A 91 -0.01 1.60 4.59
C ALA A 91 0.06 3.05 4.08
N ALA A 92 -0.84 3.93 4.54
CA ALA A 92 -0.81 5.37 4.23
C ALA A 92 0.49 6.02 4.73
N GLY A 93 0.85 5.82 6.01
CA GLY A 93 2.06 6.43 6.59
C GLY A 93 3.37 5.91 5.98
N LEU A 94 3.46 4.60 5.70
CA LEU A 94 4.60 4.02 4.99
C LEU A 94 4.72 4.56 3.57
N SER A 95 3.60 4.69 2.86
CA SER A 95 3.57 5.20 1.50
C SER A 95 3.96 6.68 1.46
N GLU A 96 3.49 7.50 2.41
CA GLU A 96 3.88 8.90 2.53
C GLU A 96 5.37 9.07 2.85
N ALA A 97 5.92 8.28 3.77
CA ALA A 97 7.34 8.30 4.08
C ALA A 97 8.21 7.89 2.88
N LEU A 98 7.79 6.88 2.12
CA LEU A 98 8.49 6.44 0.93
C LEU A 98 8.39 7.48 -0.20
N ALA A 99 7.20 8.04 -0.43
CA ALA A 99 6.95 9.09 -1.41
C ALA A 99 7.84 10.31 -1.14
N HIS A 100 7.90 10.76 0.13
CA HIS A 100 8.78 11.83 0.56
C HIS A 100 10.27 11.53 0.29
N THR A 101 10.72 10.30 0.60
CA THR A 101 12.10 9.87 0.38
C THR A 101 12.48 9.83 -1.10
N LYS A 102 11.52 9.51 -1.97
CA LYS A 102 11.72 9.36 -3.42
C LYS A 102 11.39 10.62 -4.22
N GLY A 103 10.77 11.63 -3.61
CA GLY A 103 10.33 12.85 -4.28
C GLY A 103 9.20 12.62 -5.29
N VAL A 104 8.31 11.67 -5.00
CA VAL A 104 7.15 11.32 -5.84
C VAL A 104 5.84 11.50 -5.05
N ASP A 105 4.69 11.42 -5.74
CA ASP A 105 3.38 11.47 -5.09
C ASP A 105 3.03 10.17 -4.37
N THR A 106 2.39 10.27 -3.20
CA THR A 106 1.93 9.10 -2.41
C THR A 106 0.98 8.20 -3.20
N SER A 107 0.12 8.78 -4.06
CA SER A 107 -0.76 8.03 -4.95
C SER A 107 0.00 7.16 -5.96
N THR A 108 1.19 7.60 -6.39
CA THR A 108 2.06 6.81 -7.28
C THR A 108 2.59 5.59 -6.54
N VAL A 109 3.03 5.77 -5.28
CA VAL A 109 3.52 4.66 -4.43
C VAL A 109 2.42 3.63 -4.15
N LEU A 110 1.22 4.09 -3.79
CA LEU A 110 0.06 3.22 -3.54
C LEU A 110 -0.39 2.51 -4.82
N GLY A 111 -0.36 3.18 -5.97
CA GLY A 111 -0.62 2.58 -7.29
C GLY A 111 0.38 1.47 -7.61
N SER A 112 1.68 1.72 -7.46
CA SER A 112 2.71 0.68 -7.64
C SER A 112 2.53 -0.49 -6.67
N ALA A 113 2.10 -0.23 -5.43
CA ALA A 113 1.82 -1.29 -4.46
C ALA A 113 0.64 -2.17 -4.91
N ALA A 114 -0.45 -1.57 -5.41
CA ALA A 114 -1.58 -2.33 -5.96
C ALA A 114 -1.17 -3.17 -7.18
N GLU A 115 -0.39 -2.61 -8.10
CA GLU A 115 0.15 -3.34 -9.25
C GLU A 115 1.03 -4.52 -8.82
N ALA A 116 1.88 -4.33 -7.80
CA ALA A 116 2.71 -5.39 -7.25
C ALA A 116 1.90 -6.52 -6.59
N VAL A 117 0.76 -6.21 -5.98
CA VAL A 117 -0.17 -7.22 -5.45
C VAL A 117 -0.81 -8.01 -6.59
N LEU A 118 -1.31 -7.34 -7.62
CA LEU A 118 -1.91 -7.98 -8.81
C LEU A 118 -0.91 -8.80 -9.63
N ALA A 119 0.37 -8.42 -9.63
CA ALA A 119 1.42 -9.19 -10.28
C ALA A 119 1.65 -10.55 -9.59
N GLN A 120 1.47 -10.63 -8.27
CA GLN A 120 1.69 -11.85 -7.49
C GLN A 120 0.60 -12.91 -7.70
N THR A 121 -0.61 -12.51 -8.09
CA THR A 121 -1.70 -13.44 -8.40
C THR A 121 -1.62 -14.03 -9.80
N GLN A 122 -0.80 -13.44 -10.68
CA GLN A 122 -0.62 -13.92 -12.05
C GLN A 122 0.44 -15.02 -12.13
N PRO A 123 0.09 -16.24 -12.61
CA PRO A 123 1.05 -17.31 -12.75
C PRO A 123 2.10 -16.96 -13.81
N GLY A 124 3.33 -16.69 -13.37
CA GLY A 124 4.48 -16.44 -14.25
C GLY A 124 5.09 -15.04 -14.18
N THR A 125 4.53 -14.12 -13.39
CA THR A 125 5.09 -12.77 -13.24
C THR A 125 6.30 -12.80 -12.31
N ARG A 126 7.48 -12.54 -12.86
CA ARG A 126 8.73 -12.34 -12.11
C ARG A 126 9.00 -10.84 -12.09
N PHE A 127 9.10 -10.24 -10.90
CA PHE A 127 9.53 -8.85 -10.76
C PHE A 127 10.89 -8.67 -11.43
N VAL A 128 10.93 -7.87 -12.50
CA VAL A 128 12.16 -7.24 -12.96
C VAL A 128 12.24 -5.96 -12.15
N ALA A 129 12.98 -6.00 -11.04
CA ALA A 129 13.36 -4.76 -10.38
C ALA A 129 14.21 -4.00 -11.39
N ASP A 130 13.73 -2.83 -11.81
CA ASP A 130 14.40 -1.99 -12.78
C ASP A 130 15.72 -1.49 -12.15
N GLU A 131 16.83 -2.19 -12.43
CA GLU A 131 18.19 -1.80 -12.07
C GLU A 131 18.77 -0.77 -13.07
N GLU A 132 17.93 -0.03 -13.80
CA GLU A 132 18.37 0.94 -14.83
C GLU A 132 18.54 2.39 -14.33
N ALA A 133 18.77 2.62 -13.02
CA ALA A 133 19.09 3.96 -12.52
C ALA A 133 20.60 4.28 -12.36
N ASP A 134 21.50 3.31 -12.55
CA ASP A 134 22.93 3.47 -12.21
C ASP A 134 23.92 3.30 -13.38
N ALA A 135 23.46 3.33 -14.64
CA ALA A 135 24.33 3.18 -15.81
C ALA A 135 24.97 4.50 -16.31
N ASP A 136 24.42 5.67 -15.99
CA ASP A 136 24.82 6.94 -16.62
C ASP A 136 25.92 7.73 -15.88
N ALA A 137 26.36 7.29 -14.70
CA ALA A 137 27.36 8.02 -13.90
C ALA A 137 28.83 7.63 -14.14
N ARG A 138 29.12 6.72 -15.09
CA ARG A 138 30.48 6.16 -15.31
C ARG A 138 31.14 6.53 -16.64
N ALA A 139 30.47 7.26 -17.54
CA ALA A 139 31.02 7.59 -18.85
C ALA A 139 31.97 8.81 -18.88
N ASP A 140 32.02 9.64 -17.82
CA ASP A 140 32.74 10.93 -17.86
C ASP A 140 34.07 10.97 -17.07
N ARG A 141 34.63 9.83 -16.63
CA ARG A 141 35.88 9.82 -15.82
C ARG A 141 37.17 9.40 -16.54
N ASP A 142 37.16 9.21 -17.85
CA ASP A 142 38.35 8.74 -18.59
C ASP A 142 38.99 9.78 -19.54
N ALA A 143 38.80 11.08 -19.30
CA ALA A 143 39.50 12.14 -20.02
C ALA A 143 40.52 12.88 -19.13
N GLU A 144 41.62 12.22 -18.79
CA GLU A 144 42.86 12.90 -18.38
C GLU A 144 43.52 13.57 -19.60
N PRO A 145 44.01 14.80 -19.46
CA PRO A 145 45.36 15.08 -19.92
C PRO A 145 46.16 15.82 -18.85
N GLY A 146 47.33 15.27 -18.51
CA GLY A 146 48.21 15.79 -17.48
C GLY A 146 48.98 17.07 -17.83
N GLY A 147 49.71 17.56 -16.83
CA GLY A 147 50.79 18.53 -16.99
C GLY A 147 50.86 19.61 -15.91
N PRO A 148 51.99 19.77 -15.18
CA PRO A 148 52.07 20.50 -13.91
C PRO A 148 52.43 21.98 -14.07
N SER A 149 51.98 22.84 -13.15
CA SER A 149 52.54 24.19 -12.98
C SER A 149 52.39 24.70 -11.54
N THR A 150 53.54 24.80 -10.87
CA THR A 150 54.05 25.91 -10.05
C THR A 150 53.14 26.61 -9.03
N ALA A 151 53.61 26.55 -7.77
CA ALA A 151 53.68 27.61 -6.77
C ALA A 151 53.03 28.97 -7.13
N ASP A 152 52.23 29.54 -6.22
CA ASP A 152 52.75 30.56 -5.30
C ASP A 152 51.74 30.93 -4.20
N ASP A 153 52.32 31.32 -3.08
CA ASP A 153 51.85 32.00 -1.87
C ASP A 153 50.49 32.75 -1.90
N ARG A 154 49.73 32.67 -0.79
CA ARG A 154 49.63 33.74 0.25
C ARG A 154 48.43 33.54 1.20
N ASP A 155 48.78 33.47 2.48
CA ASP A 155 48.22 34.21 3.62
C ASP A 155 46.70 34.25 3.87
N GLY A 156 46.29 33.54 4.93
CA GLY A 156 45.81 34.19 6.15
C GLY A 156 44.38 34.74 6.18
N PHE A 157 43.52 34.09 6.97
CA PHE A 157 42.82 34.81 8.04
C PHE A 157 42.35 33.88 9.16
N ASP A 158 42.57 34.38 10.37
CA ASP A 158 42.32 33.80 11.68
C ASP A 158 40.85 33.51 12.00
N ALA A 159 40.69 32.53 12.90
CA ALA A 159 39.77 32.48 14.05
C ALA A 159 38.35 33.06 13.91
N PHE A 160 37.36 32.19 14.09
CA PHE A 160 36.15 32.58 14.82
C PHE A 160 35.64 31.43 15.70
N ASP A 161 35.97 31.54 16.99
CA ASP A 161 35.28 30.90 18.09
C ASP A 161 33.86 31.49 18.25
N GLY A 162 32.90 30.66 18.67
CA GLY A 162 31.80 31.15 19.53
C GLY A 162 30.38 31.04 18.99
N PHE A 163 29.73 29.92 19.26
CA PHE A 163 28.31 29.86 19.63
C PHE A 163 28.23 28.78 20.73
N GLY A 164 27.87 29.05 21.99
CA GLY A 164 26.91 30.01 22.53
C GLY A 164 25.91 29.19 23.34
N GLU A 165 26.16 29.07 24.64
CA GLU A 165 25.24 28.42 25.60
C GLU A 165 23.85 29.09 25.58
N PRO A 166 22.75 28.34 25.71
CA PRO A 166 21.50 28.90 26.19
C PRO A 166 21.39 28.74 27.71
N ALA A 167 21.48 29.88 28.39
CA ALA A 167 21.16 30.04 29.80
C ALA A 167 19.68 29.75 30.11
N GLU A 168 19.51 28.98 31.19
CA GLU A 168 18.47 29.04 32.23
C GLU A 168 17.21 29.90 31.97
N ARG A 169 16.03 29.25 32.05
CA ARG A 169 14.83 29.88 32.63
C ARG A 169 14.30 29.03 33.79
N ARG A 170 14.71 29.41 34.99
CA ARG A 170 13.99 29.12 36.24
C ARG A 170 12.68 29.91 36.29
N ARG A 171 11.57 29.21 36.53
CA ARG A 171 10.43 29.57 37.40
C ARG A 171 9.80 28.22 37.77
N GLY A 172 9.67 27.79 39.02
CA GLY A 172 9.49 28.52 40.26
C GLY A 172 8.02 28.40 40.66
N ASP A 173 7.80 27.62 41.72
CA ASP A 173 6.60 27.51 42.58
C ASP A 173 5.32 26.91 41.99
N ASP A 174 4.99 25.71 42.46
CA ASP A 174 3.69 25.48 43.08
C ASP A 174 3.82 24.46 44.23
N ASP A 175 3.70 25.02 45.42
CA ASP A 175 3.60 24.37 46.72
C ASP A 175 2.12 24.49 47.12
N ARG A 176 1.40 23.37 47.32
CA ARG A 176 0.28 23.16 48.28
C ARG A 176 -0.69 22.03 47.91
N SER A 177 -0.77 21.06 48.84
CA SER A 177 -1.99 20.44 49.40
C SER A 177 -2.01 18.90 49.32
N ALA A 178 -1.51 18.24 50.36
CA ALA A 178 -2.18 17.17 51.12
C ALA A 178 -1.22 16.59 52.17
#